data_AF-A0A536LGS1-F1
#
_entry.id   AF-A0A536LGS1-F1
#
_cell.length_a   1.000
_cell.length_b   1.000
_cell.length_c   1.000
_cell.angle_alpha   90.00
_cell.angle_beta   90.00
_cell.angle_gamma   90.00
#
_symmetry.space_group_name_H-M   'P 1'
#
loop_
_entity.id
_entity.type
_entity.pdbx_description
1 polymer ?
#
loop_
_entity_poly.entity_id
_entity_poly.type
_entity_poly.pdbx_seq_one_letter_code
_entity_poly.pdbx_strand_id
1 'polypeptide(L)'
;SNAFTPDWSPDGTALVFSAQGPVGTYQLYTMNADGSNEKQITSSSVTKAFPRWAPDGSLIAFAGTITVPVTSERPALVDNLGVFTVKPDGTDERGLTDIQRDARFGGWCVGGPWLNENWNPSHVFGN
;
A
#
# COMPACT_ATOMS: atom_id res chain seq x y z
N SER A 1 0.04 -14.54 12.44
CA SER A 1 1.20 -13.65 12.26
C SER A 1 0.67 -12.35 11.67
N ASN A 2 1.01 -11.20 12.26
CA ASN A 2 0.45 -9.90 11.87
C ASN A 2 1.42 -9.25 10.88
N ALA A 3 1.01 -9.16 9.62
CA ALA A 3 1.85 -8.84 8.47
C ALA A 3 2.16 -7.33 8.35
N PHE A 4 3.08 -6.81 9.15
CA PHE A 4 3.94 -5.66 8.79
C PHE A 4 4.99 -6.09 7.75
N THR A 5 4.57 -6.81 6.70
CA THR A 5 5.49 -7.52 5.82
C THR A 5 6.24 -6.52 4.94
N PRO A 6 7.58 -6.50 5.00
CA PRO A 6 8.36 -5.77 4.02
C PRO A 6 8.17 -6.39 2.63
N ASP A 7 8.40 -5.61 1.57
CA ASP A 7 8.40 -6.10 0.19
C ASP A 7 9.70 -5.70 -0.50
N TRP A 8 10.18 -6.58 -1.38
CA TRP A 8 11.41 -6.33 -2.14
C TRP A 8 11.09 -5.52 -3.39
N SER A 9 12.01 -4.64 -3.78
CA SER A 9 11.98 -4.07 -5.13
C SER A 9 12.15 -5.18 -6.17
N PRO A 10 11.58 -5.04 -7.38
CA PRO A 10 11.64 -6.11 -8.40
C PRO A 10 13.06 -6.48 -8.85
N ASP A 11 13.99 -5.55 -8.75
CA ASP A 11 15.42 -5.74 -9.03
C ASP A 11 16.21 -6.32 -7.83
N GLY A 12 15.57 -6.48 -6.67
CA GLY A 12 16.17 -7.01 -5.45
C GLY A 12 17.17 -6.06 -4.77
N THR A 13 17.27 -4.81 -5.21
CA THR A 13 18.27 -3.86 -4.67
C THR A 13 17.78 -3.12 -3.43
N ALA A 14 16.47 -3.10 -3.19
CA ALA A 14 15.86 -2.36 -2.11
C ALA A 14 14.68 -3.12 -1.47
N LEU A 15 14.30 -2.64 -0.29
CA LEU A 15 13.16 -3.10 0.49
C LEU A 15 12.26 -1.91 0.80
N VAL A 16 10.96 -2.14 0.87
CA VAL A 16 10.00 -1.23 1.50
C VAL A 16 9.42 -1.89 2.75
N PHE A 17 9.24 -1.12 3.82
CA PHE A 17 8.68 -1.63 5.07
C PHE A 17 7.94 -0.53 5.83
N SER A 18 7.14 -0.94 6.82
CA SER A 18 6.45 -0.01 7.71
C SER A 18 7.18 0.10 9.04
N ALA A 19 7.50 1.32 9.48
CA ALA A 19 8.14 1.59 10.77
C ALA A 19 7.52 2.82 11.44
N GLN A 20 7.74 2.96 12.75
CA GLN A 20 7.22 4.10 13.48
C GLN A 20 7.93 5.39 13.06
N GLY A 21 7.17 6.34 12.53
CA GLY A 21 7.66 7.64 12.12
C GLY A 21 7.81 8.63 13.29
N PRO A 22 8.34 9.84 13.04
CA PRO A 22 8.68 10.82 14.08
C PRO A 22 7.50 11.26 14.96
N VAL A 23 6.27 11.16 14.44
CA VAL A 23 5.04 11.56 15.13
C VAL A 23 4.29 10.38 15.77
N GLY A 24 4.94 9.22 15.88
CA GLY A 24 4.41 8.04 16.56
C GLY A 24 3.47 7.15 15.73
N THR A 25 3.16 7.53 14.49
CA THR A 25 2.35 6.73 13.54
C THR A 25 3.25 5.87 12.63
N TYR A 26 2.74 4.74 12.15
CA TYR A 26 3.51 3.93 11.19
C TYR A 26 3.55 4.60 9.83
N GLN A 27 4.75 4.76 9.28
CA GLN A 27 5.00 5.29 7.95
C GLN A 27 5.79 4.26 7.14
N LEU A 28 5.84 4.47 5.82
CA LEU A 28 6.63 3.63 4.94
C LEU A 28 8.05 4.15 4.81
N TYR A 29 8.98 3.22 4.79
CA TYR A 29 10.40 3.43 4.65
C TYR A 29 10.92 2.55 3.54
N THR A 30 12.00 3.01 2.89
CA THR A 30 12.79 2.21 1.97
C THR A 30 14.22 2.12 2.47
N MET A 31 14.91 1.04 2.13
CA MET A 31 16.36 0.89 2.36
C MET A 31 16.95 -0.02 1.29
N ASN A 32 18.25 0.04 1.10
CA ASN A 32 18.98 -0.91 0.25
C ASN A 32 18.93 -2.32 0.84
N ALA A 33 19.17 -3.33 0.00
CA ALA A 33 19.23 -4.74 0.38
C ALA A 33 20.26 -5.06 1.49
N ASP A 34 21.30 -4.24 1.60
CA ASP A 34 22.34 -4.33 2.64
C ASP A 34 21.98 -3.59 3.95
N GLY A 35 20.79 -2.97 4.00
CA GLY A 35 20.31 -2.16 5.13
C GLY A 35 20.79 -0.71 5.13
N SER A 36 21.56 -0.29 4.14
CA SER A 36 21.99 1.11 4.01
C SER A 36 20.89 2.00 3.39
N ASN A 37 21.09 3.32 3.46
CA ASN A 37 20.20 4.32 2.85
C ASN A 37 18.72 4.20 3.27
N GLU A 38 18.47 3.95 4.56
CA GLU A 38 17.12 4.02 5.10
C GLU A 38 16.53 5.42 4.90
N LYS A 39 15.33 5.47 4.32
CA LYS A 39 14.62 6.70 3.99
C LYS A 39 13.13 6.56 4.21
N GLN A 40 12.54 7.50 4.92
CA GLN A 40 11.09 7.66 5.03
C GLN A 40 10.50 8.15 3.70
N ILE A 41 9.49 7.46 3.17
CA ILE A 41 8.86 7.77 1.87
C ILE A 41 7.40 8.24 1.99
N THR A 42 6.77 8.08 3.15
CA THR A 42 5.45 8.68 3.45
C THR A 42 5.52 9.50 4.74
N SER A 43 4.82 10.62 4.81
CA SER A 43 4.75 11.46 6.02
C SER A 43 3.34 11.96 6.25
N SER A 44 2.65 11.39 7.23
CA SER A 44 1.29 11.82 7.58
C SER A 44 0.96 11.59 9.06
N SER A 45 -0.10 12.23 9.54
CA SER A 45 -0.65 12.02 10.88
C SER A 45 -1.42 10.70 11.03
N VAL A 46 -1.43 9.84 10.00
CA VAL A 46 -2.14 8.56 9.98
C VAL A 46 -1.22 7.41 9.61
N THR A 47 -1.56 6.20 10.06
CA THR A 47 -0.78 4.99 9.77
C THR A 47 -0.87 4.60 8.29
N LYS A 48 0.28 4.28 7.70
CA LYS A 48 0.44 3.63 6.39
C LYS A 48 1.01 2.23 6.59
N ALA A 49 0.45 1.25 5.89
CA ALA A 49 0.79 -0.17 6.08
C ALA A 49 0.63 -0.99 4.81
N PHE A 50 1.14 -2.22 4.85
CA PHE A 50 1.05 -3.21 3.76
C PHE A 50 1.63 -2.71 2.43
N PRO A 51 2.88 -2.22 2.41
CA PRO A 51 3.49 -1.74 1.18
C PRO A 51 3.74 -2.90 0.21
N ARG A 52 3.56 -2.64 -1.09
CA ARG A 52 3.88 -3.57 -2.18
C ARG A 52 4.50 -2.84 -3.34
N TRP A 53 5.61 -3.34 -3.86
CA TRP A 53 6.23 -2.78 -5.06
C TRP A 53 5.43 -3.13 -6.31
N ALA A 54 5.32 -2.18 -7.23
CA ALA A 54 4.87 -2.45 -8.59
C ALA A 54 5.90 -3.35 -9.30
N PRO A 55 5.47 -4.27 -10.19
CA PRO A 55 6.40 -5.17 -10.89
C PRO A 55 7.48 -4.47 -11.73
N ASP A 56 7.22 -3.23 -12.16
CA ASP A 56 8.15 -2.41 -12.94
C ASP A 56 9.04 -1.51 -12.06
N GLY A 57 8.87 -1.52 -10.75
CA GLY A 57 9.63 -0.71 -9.81
C GLY A 57 9.25 0.78 -9.80
N SER A 58 8.19 1.18 -10.51
CA SER A 58 7.86 2.61 -10.66
C SER A 58 7.10 3.19 -9.45
N LEU A 59 6.36 2.34 -8.75
CA LEU A 59 5.45 2.72 -7.68
C LEU A 59 5.46 1.70 -6.53
N ILE A 60 4.99 2.16 -5.38
CA ILE A 60 4.68 1.35 -4.21
C ILE A 60 3.21 1.59 -3.86
N ALA A 61 2.41 0.53 -3.86
CA ALA A 61 1.03 0.55 -3.41
C ALA A 61 0.94 0.24 -1.91
N PHE A 62 0.02 0.87 -1.19
CA PHE A 62 -0.14 0.64 0.25
C PHE A 62 -1.54 1.00 0.75
N ALA A 63 -1.89 0.51 1.94
CA ALA A 63 -3.10 0.89 2.63
C ALA A 63 -2.83 2.04 3.61
N GLY A 64 -3.76 2.96 3.72
CA GLY A 64 -3.69 4.05 4.69
C GLY A 64 -5.07 4.53 5.11
N THR A 65 -5.13 5.29 6.20
CA THR A 65 -6.38 5.94 6.58
C THR A 65 -6.69 7.13 5.65
N ILE A 66 -7.91 7.17 5.12
CA ILE A 66 -8.49 8.35 4.46
C ILE A 66 -9.09 9.23 5.56
N THR A 67 -8.59 10.45 5.72
CA THR A 67 -9.25 11.42 6.59
C THR A 67 -10.42 12.05 5.83
N VAL A 68 -11.63 11.55 6.03
CA VAL A 68 -12.85 12.24 5.58
C VAL A 68 -13.30 13.22 6.66
N PRO A 69 -13.64 14.48 6.34
CA PRO A 69 -14.30 15.36 7.30
C PRO A 69 -15.60 14.71 7.75
N VAL A 70 -15.79 14.56 9.06
CA VAL A 70 -17.05 14.06 9.61
C VAL A 70 -18.08 15.17 9.44
N THR A 71 -18.86 15.10 8.37
CA THR A 71 -20.05 15.94 8.19
C THR A 71 -21.25 15.25 8.81
N SER A 72 -22.24 16.03 9.27
CA SER A 72 -23.49 15.53 9.87
C SER A 72 -24.27 14.55 8.99
N GLU A 73 -23.98 14.52 7.69
CA GLU A 73 -24.61 13.63 6.70
C GLU A 73 -23.94 12.25 6.56
N ARG A 74 -22.76 12.04 7.18
CA ARG A 74 -22.03 10.77 7.09
C ARG A 74 -21.70 10.27 8.50
N PRO A 75 -22.48 9.30 9.04
CA PRO A 75 -22.06 8.59 10.24
C PRO A 75 -20.65 8.06 9.99
N ALA A 76 -19.75 8.21 10.96
CA ALA A 76 -18.38 7.73 10.86
C ALA A 76 -18.40 6.26 10.44
N LEU A 77 -18.21 6.01 9.15
CA LEU A 77 -18.09 4.65 8.66
C LEU A 77 -16.75 4.17 9.21
N VAL A 78 -16.87 3.28 10.20
CA VAL A 78 -15.89 2.26 10.54
C VAL A 78 -15.25 1.79 9.22
N ASP A 79 -13.93 1.91 9.14
CA ASP A 79 -13.07 1.54 8.02
C ASP A 79 -12.88 2.61 6.93
N ASN A 80 -12.33 3.76 7.33
CA ASN A 80 -11.72 4.74 6.42
C ASN A 80 -10.39 4.25 5.81
N LEU A 81 -10.31 3.00 5.35
CA LEU A 81 -9.11 2.49 4.70
C LEU A 81 -9.17 2.77 3.20
N GLY A 82 -8.11 3.37 2.68
CA GLY A 82 -7.93 3.65 1.27
C GLY A 82 -6.69 2.96 0.72
N VAL A 83 -6.67 2.79 -0.60
CA VAL A 83 -5.49 2.35 -1.34
C VAL A 83 -4.79 3.59 -1.89
N PHE A 84 -3.48 3.64 -1.70
CA PHE A 84 -2.62 4.75 -2.11
C PHE A 84 -1.43 4.22 -2.90
N THR A 85 -0.80 5.10 -3.65
CA THR A 85 0.48 4.85 -4.31
C THR A 85 1.46 5.97 -4.01
N VAL A 86 2.74 5.65 -3.94
CA VAL A 86 3.85 6.61 -3.84
C VAL A 86 5.01 6.12 -4.70
N LYS A 87 5.85 7.02 -5.21
CA LYS A 87 7.11 6.64 -5.85
C LYS A 87 8.15 6.20 -4.81
N PRO A 88 9.12 5.36 -5.17
CA PRO A 88 10.17 4.92 -4.24
C PRO A 88 11.02 6.05 -3.65
N ASP A 89 11.11 7.19 -4.35
CA ASP A 89 11.79 8.38 -3.85
C ASP A 89 10.95 9.21 -2.86
N GLY A 90 9.72 8.78 -2.55
CA GLY A 90 8.77 9.48 -1.67
C GLY A 90 7.98 10.60 -2.35
N THR A 91 8.12 10.77 -3.67
CA THR A 91 7.32 11.74 -4.43
C THR A 91 6.01 11.13 -4.92
N ASP A 92 5.06 11.99 -5.33
CA ASP A 92 3.81 11.58 -5.99
C ASP A 92 2.94 10.62 -5.13
N GLU A 93 2.90 10.85 -3.80
CA GLU A 93 1.93 10.18 -2.93
C GLU A 93 0.50 10.60 -3.31
N ARG A 94 -0.36 9.65 -3.63
CA ARG A 94 -1.76 9.90 -3.99
C ARG A 94 -2.68 8.74 -3.63
N GLY A 95 -3.94 9.06 -3.31
CA GLY A 95 -5.00 8.07 -3.11
C GLY A 95 -5.60 7.60 -4.43
N LEU A 96 -5.86 6.29 -4.52
CA LEU A 96 -6.55 5.66 -5.66
C LEU A 96 -8.04 5.45 -5.39
N THR A 97 -8.45 5.36 -4.12
CA THR A 97 -9.87 5.30 -3.73
C THR A 97 -10.49 6.70 -3.67
N ASP A 98 -11.50 6.95 -4.51
CA ASP A 98 -12.38 8.12 -4.41
C ASP A 98 -13.72 7.70 -3.79
N ILE A 99 -14.07 8.32 -2.66
CA ILE A 99 -15.34 8.09 -1.95
C ILE A 99 -16.59 8.45 -2.77
N GLN A 100 -16.45 8.98 -3.99
CA GLN A 100 -17.59 9.23 -4.89
C GLN A 100 -17.87 8.15 -5.95
N ARG A 101 -17.01 7.13 -6.17
CA ARG A 101 -17.25 6.14 -7.25
C ARG A 101 -17.13 4.66 -6.87
N ASP A 102 -16.43 4.28 -5.82
CA ASP A 102 -16.06 2.85 -5.61
C ASP A 102 -17.07 2.03 -4.78
N ALA A 103 -18.24 2.59 -4.41
CA ALA A 103 -19.22 1.90 -3.57
C ALA A 103 -20.09 0.85 -4.30
N ARG A 104 -19.94 0.65 -5.61
CA ARG A 104 -20.73 -0.32 -6.37
C ARG A 104 -19.87 -0.91 -7.48
N PHE A 105 -19.73 -2.23 -7.48
CA PHE A 105 -18.91 -3.03 -8.42
C PHE A 105 -17.41 -2.91 -8.07
N GLY A 106 -16.78 -3.94 -7.51
CA GLY A 106 -16.71 -5.29 -8.04
C GLY A 106 -15.23 -5.54 -8.34
N GLY A 107 -14.72 -6.72 -7.98
CA GLY A 107 -13.33 -7.09 -8.22
C GLY A 107 -12.88 -6.72 -9.62
N TRP A 108 -11.67 -6.21 -9.73
CA TRP A 108 -11.03 -5.96 -11.01
C TRP A 108 -10.89 -7.28 -11.76
N CYS A 109 -11.48 -7.36 -12.95
CA CYS A 109 -10.91 -8.09 -14.06
C CYS A 109 -11.21 -7.38 -15.40
N VAL A 110 -10.13 -7.23 -16.17
CA VAL A 110 -9.97 -6.89 -17.60
C VAL A 110 -10.23 -5.44 -18.06
N GLY A 111 -9.13 -4.68 -18.21
CA GLY A 111 -9.11 -3.48 -19.07
C GLY A 111 -7.93 -2.50 -18.97
N GLY A 112 -6.97 -2.67 -18.06
CA GLY A 112 -5.78 -1.81 -17.97
C GLY A 112 -4.54 -2.63 -17.60
N PRO A 113 -3.33 -2.28 -18.09
CA PRO A 113 -2.14 -3.03 -17.73
C PRO A 113 -1.89 -2.79 -16.23
N TRP A 114 -1.38 -3.81 -15.55
CA TRP A 114 -1.07 -3.84 -14.10
C TRP A 114 -2.19 -4.38 -13.19
N LEU A 115 -2.37 -5.69 -13.27
CA LEU A 115 -2.33 -6.64 -12.15
C LEU A 115 -2.21 -8.03 -12.79
N ASN A 116 -1.12 -8.75 -12.53
CA ASN A 116 -0.93 -10.08 -13.11
C ASN A 116 -1.82 -11.09 -12.37
N GLU A 117 -2.95 -11.45 -12.96
CA GLU A 117 -3.69 -12.63 -12.58
C GLU A 117 -2.85 -13.87 -12.95
N ASN A 118 -2.05 -14.37 -12.00
CA ASN A 118 -1.44 -15.70 -12.05
C ASN A 118 -1.15 -16.27 -10.65
N TRP A 119 -2.04 -16.00 -9.69
CA TRP A 119 -2.04 -16.72 -8.41
C TRP A 119 -3.05 -17.87 -8.46
N ASN A 120 -2.55 -19.11 -8.52
CA ASN A 120 -3.35 -20.34 -8.55
C ASN A 120 -3.17 -21.13 -7.23
N PRO A 121 -4.18 -21.21 -6.34
CA PRO A 121 -4.09 -22.03 -5.13
C PRO A 121 -4.82 -23.36 -5.35
N SER A 122 -4.15 -24.32 -5.98
CA SER A 122 -4.62 -25.72 -5.89
C SER A 122 -3.43 -26.68 -5.84
N HIS A 123 -2.87 -26.87 -4.65
CA HIS A 123 -2.22 -28.13 -4.28
C HIS A 123 -3.24 -28.94 -3.50
N VAL A 124 -4.00 -29.77 -4.21
CA VAL A 124 -4.61 -30.96 -3.62
C VAL A 124 -3.47 -31.96 -3.45
N PHE A 125 -3.02 -32.18 -2.23
CA PHE A 125 -2.19 -33.35 -1.92
C PHE A 125 -3.11 -34.57 -1.96
N GLY A 126 -2.91 -35.42 -2.97
CA GLY A 126 -3.46 -36.77 -2.96
C GLY A 126 -2.67 -37.67 -2.01
N ASN A 127 -3.40 -38.45 -1.23
CA ASN A 127 -3.25 -39.91 -1.18
C ASN A 127 -4.55 -40.52 -0.65
#